data_AF-A0A023CW74-F1
#
_entry.id   AF-A0A023CW74-F1
#
_cell.length_a   1.000
_cell.length_b   1.000
_cell.length_c   1.000
_cell.angle_alpha   90.00
_cell.angle_beta   90.00
_cell.angle_gamma   90.00
#
_symmetry.space_group_name_H-M   'P 1'
#
loop_
_entity.id
_entity.type
_entity.pdbx_description
1 polymer ?
#
loop_
_entity_poly.entity_id
_entity_poly.type
_entity_poly.pdbx_seq_one_letter_code
_entity_poly.pdbx_strand_id
1 'polypeptide(L)'
;MNFDWKYGLISNIPYLLLLIIGAASFSSSIINTSHSYFLLIGIAIAIILLYYFFWERPFFREHPAYKPANRQITRLGWLITAIGCGAILLLIGISSQNNFLLIWPIFTLTIFIRDSLSRAKYKQ
;
A
#
# COMPACT_ATOMS: atom_id res chain seq x y z
N MET A 1 -14.43 -13.75 13.62
CA MET A 1 -13.57 -13.35 12.48
C MET A 1 -12.54 -12.40 13.04
N ASN A 2 -11.26 -12.72 12.99
CA ASN A 2 -10.24 -11.89 13.64
C ASN A 2 -9.70 -10.90 12.60
N PHE A 3 -10.00 -9.62 12.79
CA PHE A 3 -9.46 -8.52 12.01
C PHE A 3 -8.13 -8.10 12.63
N ASP A 4 -7.02 -8.39 11.95
CA ASP A 4 -5.66 -8.10 12.41
C ASP A 4 -5.17 -6.78 11.81
N TRP A 5 -5.68 -5.68 12.37
CA TRP A 5 -5.35 -4.32 11.92
C TRP A 5 -3.84 -4.01 12.02
N LYS A 6 -3.14 -4.63 12.98
CA LYS A 6 -1.69 -4.47 13.15
C LYS A 6 -0.94 -5.04 11.97
N TYR A 7 -1.29 -6.27 11.57
CA TYR A 7 -0.72 -6.87 10.37
C TYR A 7 -1.05 -6.06 9.11
N GLY A 8 -2.32 -5.64 8.96
CA GLY A 8 -2.73 -4.81 7.83
C GLY A 8 -1.92 -3.51 7.73
N LEU A 9 -1.65 -2.86 8.85
CA LEU A 9 -0.86 -1.62 8.88
C LEU A 9 0.60 -1.91 8.55
N ILE A 10 1.24 -2.85 9.26
CA ILE A 10 2.66 -3.17 9.10
C ILE A 10 3.00 -3.62 7.67
N SER A 11 2.18 -4.51 7.11
CA SER A 11 2.39 -5.02 5.75
C SER A 11 2.20 -3.95 4.66
N ASN A 12 1.51 -2.85 4.98
CA ASN A 12 1.18 -1.80 4.01
C ASN A 12 1.89 -0.46 4.26
N ILE A 13 2.87 -0.39 5.18
CA ILE A 13 3.68 0.82 5.41
C ILE A 13 4.31 1.37 4.11
N PRO A 14 4.90 0.55 3.21
CA PRO A 14 5.45 1.07 1.95
C PRO A 14 4.41 1.80 1.09
N TYR A 15 3.18 1.29 1.02
CA TYR A 15 2.12 1.92 0.25
C TYR A 15 1.61 3.21 0.90
N LEU A 16 1.56 3.26 2.24
CA LEU A 16 1.28 4.50 2.97
C LEU A 16 2.34 5.57 2.71
N LEU A 17 3.62 5.19 2.67
CA LEU A 17 4.70 6.11 2.31
C LEU A 17 4.54 6.64 0.88
N LEU A 18 4.22 5.77 -0.08
CA LEU A 18 3.94 6.18 -1.46
C LEU A 18 2.72 7.10 -1.57
N LEU A 19 1.66 6.83 -0.80
CA LEU A 19 0.48 7.70 -0.73
C LEU A 19 0.84 9.10 -0.25
N ILE A 20 1.65 9.21 0.82
CA ILE A 20 2.08 10.51 1.38
C ILE A 20 2.95 11.27 0.38
N ILE A 21 3.93 10.59 -0.23
CA ILE A 21 4.82 11.19 -1.25
C ILE A 21 4.00 11.65 -2.46
N GLY A 22 3.05 10.82 -2.92
CA GLY A 22 2.14 11.16 -4.00
C GLY A 22 1.29 12.38 -3.68
N ALA A 23 0.64 12.41 -2.51
CA ALA A 23 -0.19 13.53 -2.06
C ALA A 23 0.61 14.83 -1.94
N ALA A 24 1.82 14.78 -1.36
CA ALA A 24 2.72 15.93 -1.27
C ALA A 24 3.15 16.43 -2.65
N SER A 25 3.23 15.54 -3.63
CA SER A 25 3.62 15.91 -5.00
C SER A 25 2.53 16.72 -5.72
N PHE A 26 1.26 16.50 -5.39
CA PHE A 26 0.14 17.26 -5.95
C PHE A 26 -0.04 18.65 -5.31
N SER A 27 0.40 18.86 -4.07
CA SER A 27 0.22 20.13 -3.36
C SER A 27 1.33 21.14 -3.63
N SER A 28 2.50 20.71 -4.10
CA SER A 28 3.63 21.61 -4.30
C SER A 28 3.69 22.13 -5.74
N SER A 29 3.64 23.45 -5.89
CA SER A 29 3.89 24.16 -7.15
C SER A 29 5.33 24.05 -7.67
N ILE A 30 6.22 23.40 -6.89
CA ILE A 30 7.65 23.20 -7.17
C ILE A 30 7.88 22.02 -8.14
N ILE A 31 6.91 21.12 -8.29
CA ILE A 31 7.03 19.90 -9.11
C ILE A 31 6.32 20.12 -10.45
N ASN A 32 6.90 20.96 -11.30
CA ASN A 32 6.35 21.22 -12.63
C ASN A 32 7.31 20.88 -13.78
N THR A 33 8.45 20.27 -13.46
CA THR A 33 9.41 19.80 -14.48
C THR A 33 9.61 18.31 -14.38
N SER A 34 9.85 17.66 -15.53
CA SER A 34 10.13 16.21 -15.61
C SER A 34 11.29 15.79 -14.71
N HIS A 35 12.28 16.67 -14.52
CA HIS A 35 13.42 16.45 -13.63
C HIS A 35 13.01 16.32 -12.15
N SER A 36 12.04 17.13 -11.69
CA SER A 36 11.51 17.06 -10.32
C SER A 36 10.86 15.71 -10.03
N TYR A 37 10.19 15.09 -11.01
CA TYR A 37 9.59 13.76 -10.85
C TYR A 37 10.64 12.65 -10.71
N PHE A 38 11.73 12.68 -11.49
CA PHE A 38 12.82 11.71 -11.34
C PHE A 38 13.50 11.81 -9.98
N LEU A 39 13.70 13.04 -9.48
CA LEU A 39 14.22 13.26 -8.13
C LEU A 39 13.29 12.68 -7.06
N LEU A 40 11.98 12.91 -7.16
CA LEU A 40 11.00 12.35 -6.22
C LEU A 40 10.97 10.83 -6.24
N ILE A 41 11.03 10.21 -7.42
CA ILE A 41 11.12 8.76 -7.55
C ILE A 41 12.41 8.25 -6.89
N GLY A 42 13.54 8.92 -7.11
CA GLY A 42 14.81 8.58 -6.48
C GLY A 42 14.75 8.66 -4.95
N ILE A 43 14.14 9.72 -4.41
CA ILE A 43 13.92 9.90 -2.96
C ILE A 43 12.99 8.80 -2.43
N ALA A 44 11.89 8.51 -3.12
CA ALA A 44 10.96 7.46 -2.72
C ALA A 44 11.63 6.08 -2.67
N ILE A 45 12.42 5.74 -3.70
CA ILE A 45 13.21 4.50 -3.74
C ILE A 45 14.20 4.46 -2.58
N ALA A 46 14.94 5.55 -2.33
CA ALA A 46 15.89 5.62 -1.23
C ALA A 46 15.21 5.40 0.13
N ILE A 47 14.07 6.07 0.38
CA ILE A 47 13.30 5.91 1.62
C ILE A 47 12.81 4.47 1.78
N ILE A 48 12.28 3.86 0.72
CA ILE A 48 11.79 2.48 0.75
C ILE A 48 12.94 1.50 1.01
N LEU A 49 14.10 1.71 0.39
CA LEU A 49 15.28 0.87 0.63
C LEU A 49 15.78 1.02 2.07
N LEU A 50 15.85 2.24 2.60
CA LEU A 50 16.22 2.47 4.00
C LEU A 50 15.22 1.77 4.93
N TYR A 51 13.93 1.94 4.71
CA TYR A 51 12.89 1.25 5.46
C TYR A 51 13.06 -0.29 5.39
N TYR A 52 13.32 -0.82 4.20
CA TYR A 52 13.50 -2.25 3.98
C TYR A 52 14.69 -2.81 4.78
N PHE A 53 15.86 -2.17 4.67
CA PHE A 53 17.08 -2.66 5.28
C PHE A 53 17.13 -2.46 6.80
N PHE A 54 16.67 -1.30 7.29
CA PHE A 54 16.78 -0.94 8.70
C PHE A 54 15.60 -1.38 9.55
N TRP A 55 14.42 -1.59 8.97
CA TRP A 55 13.21 -1.90 9.73
C TRP A 55 12.52 -3.18 9.26
N GLU A 56 12.10 -3.27 7.99
CA GLU A 56 11.25 -4.37 7.51
C GLU A 56 11.93 -5.74 7.64
N ARG A 57 13.17 -5.84 7.15
CA ARG A 57 13.95 -7.08 7.17
C ARG A 57 14.23 -7.59 8.59
N PRO A 58 14.75 -6.78 9.54
CA PRO A 58 14.93 -7.24 10.92
C PRO A 58 13.61 -7.55 11.62
N PHE A 59 12.58 -6.70 11.44
CA PHE A 59 11.26 -6.90 12.03
C PHE A 59 10.66 -8.26 11.64
N PHE A 60 10.67 -8.61 10.35
CA PHE A 60 10.14 -9.91 9.91
C PHE A 60 11.00 -11.09 10.34
N ARG A 61 12.30 -10.90 10.61
CA ARG A 61 13.15 -11.96 11.17
C ARG A 61 12.71 -12.31 12.60
N GLU A 62 12.38 -11.31 13.40
CA GLU A 62 11.96 -11.46 14.80
C GLU A 62 10.48 -11.81 14.95
N HIS A 63 9.65 -11.38 13.99
CA HIS A 63 8.20 -11.59 14.00
C HIS A 63 7.71 -12.37 12.77
N PRO A 64 8.03 -13.67 12.64
CA PRO A 64 7.67 -14.48 11.47
C PRO A 64 6.16 -14.60 11.23
N ALA A 65 5.33 -14.39 12.26
CA ALA A 65 3.87 -14.36 12.16
C ALA A 65 3.33 -13.20 11.31
N TYR A 66 4.14 -12.16 11.10
CA TYR A 66 3.82 -11.00 10.27
C TYR A 66 4.41 -11.11 8.85
N LYS A 67 5.13 -12.19 8.52
CA LYS A 67 5.60 -12.40 7.14
C LYS A 67 4.41 -12.65 6.22
N PRO A 68 4.29 -11.92 5.09
CA PRO A 68 3.22 -12.16 4.12
C PRO A 68 3.18 -13.60 3.58
N ALA A 69 4.35 -14.24 3.43
CA ALA A 69 4.45 -15.63 3.01
C ALA A 69 3.76 -16.63 3.97
N ASN A 70 3.62 -16.26 5.24
CA ASN A 70 2.98 -17.06 6.28
C ASN A 70 1.50 -16.71 6.47
N ARG A 71 0.93 -15.88 5.59
CA ARG A 71 -0.48 -15.45 5.64
C ARG A 71 -1.21 -15.90 4.38
N GLN A 72 -2.52 -16.08 4.51
CA GLN A 72 -3.42 -16.41 3.40
C GLN A 72 -4.55 -15.39 3.37
N ILE A 73 -4.78 -14.84 2.18
CA ILE A 73 -5.93 -13.98 1.90
C ILE A 73 -7.20 -14.83 1.98
N THR A 74 -8.16 -14.40 2.79
CA THR A 74 -9.45 -15.08 2.94
C THR A 74 -10.35 -14.81 1.73
N ARG A 75 -11.43 -15.60 1.56
CA ARG A 75 -12.44 -15.35 0.52
C ARG A 75 -12.99 -13.92 0.58
N LEU A 76 -13.19 -13.39 1.79
CA LEU A 76 -13.62 -12.00 2.01
C LEU A 76 -12.54 -10.98 1.59
N GLY A 77 -11.27 -11.26 1.85
CA GLY A 77 -10.16 -10.43 1.36
C GLY A 77 -10.09 -10.38 -0.18
N TRP A 78 -10.36 -11.51 -0.85
CA TRP A 78 -10.49 -11.54 -2.31
C TRP A 78 -11.69 -10.75 -2.82
N LEU A 79 -12.83 -10.83 -2.13
CA LEU A 79 -14.01 -10.02 -2.46
C LEU A 79 -13.70 -8.52 -2.35
N ILE A 80 -13.04 -8.09 -1.27
CA ILE A 80 -12.61 -6.69 -1.09
C ILE A 80 -11.64 -6.26 -2.18
N THR A 81 -10.71 -7.14 -2.58
CA THR A 81 -9.79 -6.87 -3.69
C THR A 81 -10.57 -6.65 -4.98
N ALA A 82 -11.56 -7.48 -5.29
CA ALA A 82 -12.40 -7.31 -6.47
C ALA A 82 -13.20 -6.00 -6.45
N ILE A 83 -13.79 -5.64 -5.30
CA ILE A 83 -14.52 -4.39 -5.11
C ILE A 83 -13.59 -3.18 -5.30
N GLY A 84 -12.42 -3.20 -4.67
CA GLY A 84 -11.43 -2.12 -4.77
C GLY A 84 -10.88 -1.96 -6.19
N CYS A 85 -10.58 -3.06 -6.88
CA CYS A 85 -10.20 -3.03 -8.29
C CYS A 85 -11.32 -2.45 -9.17
N GLY A 86 -12.58 -2.87 -8.94
CA GLY A 86 -13.74 -2.32 -9.63
C GLY A 86 -13.89 -0.81 -9.42
N ALA A 87 -13.73 -0.34 -8.18
CA ALA A 87 -13.78 1.09 -7.85
C ALA A 87 -12.68 1.89 -8.56
N ILE A 88 -11.45 1.37 -8.59
CA ILE A 88 -10.33 2.01 -9.30
C ILE A 88 -10.59 2.06 -10.81
N LEU A 89 -11.05 0.96 -11.41
CA LEU A 89 -11.37 0.90 -12.84
C LEU A 89 -12.50 1.86 -13.21
N LEU A 90 -13.53 1.97 -12.36
CA LEU A 90 -14.61 2.95 -12.53
C LEU A 90 -14.06 4.38 -12.50
N LEU A 91 -13.19 4.71 -11.54
CA LEU A 91 -12.56 6.03 -11.44
C LEU A 91 -11.70 6.39 -12.66
N ILE A 92 -10.99 5.40 -13.21
CA ILE A 92 -10.22 5.56 -14.46
C ILE A 92 -11.18 5.76 -15.65
N GLY A 93 -12.25 4.96 -15.74
CA GLY A 93 -13.20 5.00 -16.86
C GLY A 93 -14.00 6.29 -16.97
N ILE A 94 -14.23 7.00 -15.86
CA ILE A 94 -14.95 8.28 -15.82
C ILE A 94 -14.00 9.50 -15.75
N SER A 95 -12.68 9.32 -15.93
CA SER A 95 -11.71 10.27 -15.37
C SER A 95 -11.68 11.66 -16.02
N SER A 96 -11.85 12.69 -15.19
CA SER A 96 -11.14 13.97 -15.30
C SER A 96 -9.83 13.90 -14.48
N GLN A 97 -8.88 14.81 -14.69
CA GLN A 97 -7.57 14.83 -14.00
C GLN A 97 -7.66 14.76 -12.45
N ASN A 98 -8.78 15.22 -11.86
CA ASN A 98 -8.97 15.21 -10.41
C ASN A 98 -9.22 13.82 -9.79
N ASN A 99 -9.68 12.83 -10.58
CA ASN A 99 -10.00 11.50 -10.04
C ASN A 99 -8.76 10.69 -9.66
N PHE A 100 -7.58 11.06 -10.20
CA PHE A 100 -6.32 10.36 -9.93
C PHE A 100 -5.91 10.45 -8.44
N LEU A 101 -6.27 11.55 -7.77
CA LEU A 101 -6.05 11.71 -6.33
C LEU A 101 -6.84 10.71 -5.47
N LEU A 102 -8.00 10.24 -5.95
CA LEU A 102 -8.84 9.29 -5.21
C LEU A 102 -8.38 7.84 -5.40
N ILE A 103 -7.63 7.54 -6.47
CA ILE A 103 -7.11 6.19 -6.75
C ILE A 103 -6.19 5.72 -5.61
N TRP A 104 -5.27 6.58 -5.16
CA TRP A 104 -4.27 6.20 -4.16
C TRP A 104 -4.87 5.88 -2.78
N PRO A 105 -5.78 6.69 -2.20
CA PRO A 105 -6.49 6.36 -0.98
C PRO A 105 -7.31 5.07 -1.11
N ILE A 106 -8.04 4.88 -2.21
CA ILE A 106 -8.86 3.68 -2.41
C ILE A 106 -7.98 2.43 -2.52
N PHE A 107 -6.88 2.52 -3.26
CA PHE A 107 -5.90 1.44 -3.37
C PHE A 107 -5.34 1.08 -1.99
N THR A 108 -4.88 2.07 -1.24
CA THR A 108 -4.29 1.89 0.10
C THR A 108 -5.29 1.32 1.10
N LEU A 109 -6.55 1.78 1.07
CA LEU A 109 -7.60 1.26 1.91
C LEU A 109 -7.94 -0.20 1.55
N THR A 110 -8.01 -0.50 0.24
CA THR A 110 -8.31 -1.85 -0.25
C THR A 110 -7.28 -2.86 0.23
N ILE A 111 -5.99 -2.57 0.05
CA ILE A 111 -4.90 -3.47 0.48
C ILE A 111 -4.84 -3.59 2.01
N PHE A 112 -5.07 -2.50 2.75
CA PHE A 112 -5.11 -2.51 4.20
C PHE A 112 -6.23 -3.43 4.74
N ILE A 113 -7.45 -3.28 4.23
CA ILE A 113 -8.58 -4.10 4.67
C ILE A 113 -8.37 -5.56 4.23
N ARG A 114 -7.92 -5.80 2.99
CA ARG A 114 -7.60 -7.14 2.48
C ARG A 114 -6.62 -7.87 3.40
N ASP A 115 -5.54 -7.19 3.77
CA ASP A 115 -4.46 -7.79 4.56
C ASP A 115 -4.85 -7.95 6.02
N SER A 116 -5.63 -7.01 6.57
CA SER A 116 -6.20 -7.13 7.93
C SER A 116 -7.15 -8.33 8.07
N LEU A 117 -7.72 -8.82 6.97
CA LEU A 117 -8.57 -10.02 6.93
C LEU A 117 -7.80 -11.31 6.60
N SER A 118 -6.49 -11.23 6.40
CA SER A 118 -5.65 -12.39 6.15
C SER A 118 -5.44 -13.21 7.42
N ARG A 119 -5.29 -14.53 7.25
CA ARG A 119 -5.10 -15.47 8.37
C ARG A 119 -3.72 -16.11 8.31
N ALA A 120 -3.15 -16.38 9.47
CA ALA A 120 -1.90 -17.13 9.54
C ALA A 120 -2.09 -18.54 8.95
N LYS A 121 -1.22 -18.93 8.02
CA LYS A 121 -1.07 -20.31 7.58
C LYS A 121 -0.33 -21.06 8.68
N TYR A 122 -1.03 -21.48 9.73
CA TYR A 122 -0.49 -22.57 10.54
C TYR A 122 -0.55 -23.84 9.67
N LYS A 123 0.60 -24.50 9.49
CA LYS A 123 0.63 -25.89 9.01
C LYS A 123 -0.28 -26.68 9.96
N GLN A 124 -1.41 -27.16 9.45
CA GLN A 124 -2.06 -28.33 10.03
C GLN A 124 -1.10 -29.52 9.95
#